data_AF-A0A7C3PNV9-F1
#
_entry.id   AF-A0A7C3PNV9-F1
#
_cell.length_a   1.000
_cell.length_b   1.000
_cell.length_c   1.000
_cell.angle_alpha   90.00
_cell.angle_beta   90.00
_cell.angle_gamma   90.00
#
_symmetry.space_group_name_H-M   'P 1'
#
loop_
_entity.id
_entity.type
_entity.pdbx_description
1 polymer ?
#
loop_
_entity_poly.entity_id
_entity_poly.type
_entity_poly.pdbx_seq_one_letter_code
_entity_poly.pdbx_strand_id
1 'polypeptide(L)'
;MPLEGYTFPAEWRENALRAGPLPDPVSMEGFVSSAGTLFGLTVGVGWLASRGGYQTEGSVVKRALRYVVGLIGVILFLRGLDVIFPAGEDFVGFFFRYVRYGVVGFWISAGAPFLFFHFKLARQPKM
;
A
#
# COMPACT_ATOMS: atom_id res chain seq x y z
N MET A 1 -17.83 -19.72 -38.57
CA MET A 1 -17.15 -19.74 -37.24
C MET A 1 -18.18 -19.47 -36.14
N PRO A 2 -17.99 -19.88 -34.86
CA PRO A 2 -19.01 -19.78 -33.81
C PRO A 2 -19.50 -18.35 -33.47
N LEU A 3 -18.90 -17.32 -34.06
CA LEU A 3 -19.18 -15.90 -33.81
C LEU A 3 -19.69 -15.15 -35.06
N GLU A 4 -19.98 -15.87 -36.14
CA GLU A 4 -20.46 -15.24 -37.38
C GLU A 4 -21.83 -14.60 -37.14
N GLY A 5 -21.93 -13.28 -37.31
CA GLY A 5 -23.15 -12.51 -37.07
C GLY A 5 -23.44 -12.15 -35.61
N TYR A 6 -22.55 -12.46 -34.68
CA TYR A 6 -22.71 -12.00 -33.29
C TYR A 6 -22.58 -10.48 -33.20
N THR A 7 -23.61 -9.82 -32.67
CA THR A 7 -23.58 -8.40 -32.30
C THR A 7 -23.73 -8.28 -30.80
N PHE A 8 -22.90 -7.47 -30.17
CA PHE A 8 -22.99 -7.23 -28.73
C PHE A 8 -24.37 -6.61 -28.38
N PRO A 9 -25.20 -7.26 -27.53
CA PRO A 9 -26.55 -6.78 -27.25
C PRO A 9 -26.57 -5.35 -26.71
N ALA A 10 -27.45 -4.51 -27.26
CA ALA A 10 -27.55 -3.09 -26.87
C ALA A 10 -27.91 -2.92 -25.38
N GLU A 11 -28.80 -3.76 -24.86
CA GLU A 11 -29.20 -3.76 -23.45
C GLU A 11 -28.04 -4.06 -22.50
N TRP A 12 -27.11 -4.94 -22.91
CA TRP A 12 -25.93 -5.27 -22.10
C TRP A 12 -24.96 -4.10 -22.06
N ARG A 13 -24.81 -3.39 -23.18
CA ARG A 13 -24.01 -2.15 -23.25
C ARG A 13 -24.61 -1.06 -22.36
N GLU A 14 -25.91 -0.85 -22.42
CA GLU A 14 -26.59 0.14 -21.59
C GLU A 14 -26.49 -0.19 -20.10
N ASN A 15 -26.68 -1.46 -19.72
CA ASN A 15 -26.54 -1.89 -18.34
C ASN A 15 -25.09 -1.77 -17.84
N ALA A 16 -24.10 -2.11 -18.67
CA ALA A 16 -22.68 -1.93 -18.33
C ALA A 16 -22.34 -0.45 -18.07
N LEU A 17 -22.87 0.48 -18.88
CA LEU A 17 -22.67 1.92 -18.69
C LEU A 17 -23.37 2.45 -17.43
N ARG A 18 -24.46 1.81 -16.97
CA ARG A 18 -25.13 2.15 -15.70
C ARG A 18 -24.41 1.61 -14.48
N ALA A 19 -23.64 0.52 -14.62
CA ALA A 19 -22.97 -0.16 -13.50
C ALA A 19 -21.80 0.64 -12.91
N GLY A 20 -21.30 1.66 -13.62
CA GLY A 20 -20.21 2.52 -13.18
C GLY A 20 -19.15 2.72 -14.26
N PRO A 21 -17.95 3.17 -13.88
CA PRO A 21 -16.82 3.24 -14.79
C PRO A 21 -16.57 1.87 -15.43
N LEU A 22 -16.27 1.87 -16.72
CA LEU A 22 -15.86 0.63 -17.38
C LEU A 22 -14.60 0.09 -16.69
N PRO A 23 -14.49 -1.23 -16.44
CA PRO A 23 -13.25 -1.83 -15.99
C PRO A 23 -12.12 -1.43 -16.94
N ASP A 24 -10.96 -1.10 -16.38
CA ASP A 24 -9.74 -0.91 -17.15
C ASP A 24 -8.86 -2.17 -17.01
N PRO A 25 -9.12 -3.22 -17.81
CA PRO A 25 -8.47 -4.51 -17.66
C PRO A 25 -6.97 -4.48 -18.02
N VAL A 26 -6.50 -3.42 -18.67
CA VAL A 26 -5.08 -3.25 -19.04
C VAL A 26 -4.33 -2.38 -18.04
N SER A 27 -5.01 -1.86 -17.02
CA SER A 27 -4.40 -1.04 -15.98
C SER A 27 -3.32 -1.79 -15.21
N MET A 28 -2.09 -1.28 -15.24
CA MET A 28 -0.98 -1.80 -14.43
C MET A 28 -0.96 -1.21 -13.02
N GLU A 29 -1.84 -0.24 -12.73
CA GLU A 29 -1.90 0.51 -11.49
C GLU A 29 -1.96 -0.39 -10.25
N GLY A 30 -2.90 -1.34 -10.22
CA GLY A 30 -3.10 -2.25 -9.10
C GLY A 30 -1.92 -3.21 -8.92
N PHE A 31 -1.33 -3.66 -10.02
CA PHE A 31 -0.17 -4.54 -10.01
C PHE A 31 1.06 -3.85 -9.42
N VAL A 32 1.41 -2.66 -9.93
CA VAL A 32 2.56 -1.87 -9.48
C VAL A 32 2.42 -1.49 -8.01
N SER A 33 1.23 -1.06 -7.58
CA SER A 33 0.98 -0.67 -6.19
C SER A 33 1.10 -1.84 -5.22
N SER A 34 0.52 -3.00 -5.58
CA SER A 34 0.60 -4.23 -4.78
C SER A 34 2.05 -4.74 -4.68
N ALA A 35 2.77 -4.77 -5.81
CA ALA A 35 4.16 -5.19 -5.85
C ALA A 35 5.06 -4.30 -4.99
N GLY A 36 4.92 -2.97 -5.11
CA GLY A 36 5.66 -2.02 -4.29
C GLY A 36 5.36 -2.22 -2.81
N THR A 37 4.08 -2.33 -2.44
CA THR A 37 3.66 -2.57 -1.04
C THR A 37 4.28 -3.85 -0.47
N LEU A 38 4.20 -4.96 -1.22
CA LEU A 38 4.75 -6.25 -0.79
C LEU A 38 6.28 -6.19 -0.64
N PHE A 39 6.97 -5.54 -1.59
CA PHE A 39 8.40 -5.31 -1.50
C PHE A 39 8.76 -4.54 -0.22
N GLY A 40 8.10 -3.40 0.01
CA GLY A 40 8.30 -2.58 1.20
C GLY A 40 8.07 -3.34 2.50
N LEU A 41 6.98 -4.12 2.58
CA LEU A 41 6.67 -4.97 3.72
C LEU A 41 7.78 -6.00 3.97
N THR A 42 8.24 -6.68 2.91
CA THR A 42 9.25 -7.74 3.03
C THR A 42 10.60 -7.16 3.48
N VAL A 43 11.02 -6.04 2.88
CA VAL A 43 12.24 -5.33 3.28
C VAL A 43 12.15 -4.86 4.73
N GLY A 44 11.01 -4.28 5.14
CA GLY A 44 10.82 -3.80 6.50
C GLY A 44 10.81 -4.94 7.52
N VAL A 45 10.13 -6.06 7.24
CA VAL A 45 10.19 -7.25 8.10
C VAL A 45 11.62 -7.75 8.24
N GLY A 46 12.37 -7.89 7.13
CA GLY A 46 13.76 -8.33 7.17
C GLY A 46 14.65 -7.41 8.01
N TRP A 47 14.50 -6.09 7.83
CA TRP A 47 15.24 -5.07 8.59
C TRP A 47 14.88 -5.05 10.08
N LEU A 48 13.61 -5.24 10.42
CA LEU A 48 13.17 -5.30 11.81
C LEU A 48 13.64 -6.60 12.48
N ALA A 49 13.58 -7.72 11.76
CA ALA A 49 14.08 -9.01 12.22
C ALA A 49 15.59 -8.97 12.48
N SER A 50 16.38 -8.31 11.61
CA SER A 50 17.82 -8.13 11.83
C SER A 50 18.16 -7.25 13.03
N ARG A 51 17.17 -6.58 13.64
CA ARG A 51 17.31 -5.75 14.85
C ARG A 51 16.70 -6.39 16.09
N GLY A 52 16.41 -7.69 16.05
CA GLY A 52 15.84 -8.44 17.17
C GLY A 52 14.31 -8.53 17.16
N GLY A 53 13.65 -8.08 16.10
CA GLY A 53 12.20 -8.22 15.91
C GLY A 53 11.36 -7.19 16.67
N TYR A 54 10.08 -7.53 16.91
CA TYR A 54 9.12 -6.64 17.56
C TYR A 54 8.25 -7.39 18.57
N GLN A 55 8.13 -6.84 19.78
CA GLN A 55 7.28 -7.40 20.84
C GLN A 55 5.96 -6.63 20.94
N THR A 56 4.84 -7.36 20.81
CA THR A 56 3.49 -6.78 20.81
C THR A 56 2.90 -6.59 22.22
N GLU A 57 3.63 -7.00 23.26
CA GLU A 57 3.25 -6.81 24.66
C GLU A 57 3.08 -5.32 25.02
N GLY A 58 2.15 -5.05 25.93
CA GLY A 58 1.84 -3.71 26.42
C GLY A 58 0.36 -3.49 26.72
N SER A 59 0.06 -2.39 27.41
CA SER A 59 -1.31 -2.00 27.73
C SER A 59 -2.13 -1.69 26.47
N VAL A 60 -3.47 -1.81 26.60
CA VAL A 60 -4.42 -1.48 25.52
C VAL A 60 -4.22 -0.05 25.00
N VAL A 61 -3.94 0.91 25.89
CA VAL A 61 -3.65 2.31 25.52
C VAL A 61 -2.42 2.41 24.60
N LYS A 62 -1.34 1.69 24.91
CA LYS A 62 -0.15 1.67 24.05
C LYS A 62 -0.45 1.06 22.68
N ARG A 63 -1.31 0.03 22.62
CA ARG A 63 -1.74 -0.55 21.34
C ARG A 63 -2.56 0.44 20.50
N ALA A 64 -3.48 1.18 21.12
CA ALA A 64 -4.26 2.21 20.45
C ALA A 64 -3.36 3.34 19.89
N LEU A 65 -2.40 3.84 20.68
CA LEU A 65 -1.45 4.85 20.22
C LEU A 65 -0.59 4.38 19.05
N ARG A 66 -0.11 3.13 19.09
CA ARG A 66 0.65 2.53 17.98
C ARG A 66 -0.19 2.50 16.70
N TYR A 67 -1.46 2.12 16.79
CA TYR A 67 -2.37 2.12 15.64
C TYR A 67 -2.55 3.51 15.05
N VAL A 68 -2.82 4.52 15.89
CA VAL A 68 -3.02 5.91 15.45
C VAL A 68 -1.77 6.45 14.77
N VAL A 69 -0.59 6.28 15.36
CA VAL A 69 0.68 6.73 14.78
C VAL A 69 0.97 6.01 13.46
N GLY A 70 0.74 4.69 13.40
CA GLY A 70 0.87 3.91 12.18
C GLY A 70 -0.02 4.45 11.07
N LEU A 71 -1.31 4.66 11.36
CA LEU A 71 -2.31 5.17 10.42
C LEU A 71 -1.98 6.59 9.94
N ILE A 72 -1.58 7.49 10.83
CA ILE A 72 -1.15 8.85 10.48
C ILE A 72 0.00 8.79 9.48
N GLY A 73 1.02 7.96 9.73
CA GLY A 73 2.15 7.82 8.82
C GLY A 73 1.74 7.27 7.45
N VAL A 74 0.83 6.30 7.39
CA VAL A 74 0.29 5.80 6.10
C VAL A 74 -0.41 6.91 5.32
N ILE A 75 -1.26 7.71 5.97
CA ILE A 75 -1.95 8.83 5.34
C ILE A 75 -0.96 9.88 4.83
N LEU A 76 0.04 10.22 5.64
CA LEU A 76 1.10 11.16 5.27
C LEU A 76 1.89 10.67 4.06
N PHE A 77 2.24 9.38 3.98
CA PHE A 77 2.96 8.86 2.83
C PHE A 77 2.08 8.76 1.58
N LEU A 78 0.84 8.30 1.70
CA LEU A 78 -0.05 8.20 0.55
C LEU A 78 -0.36 9.57 -0.05
N ARG A 79 -0.72 10.55 0.78
CA ARG A 79 -1.14 11.88 0.34
C ARG A 79 0.03 12.84 0.15
N GLY A 80 1.03 12.79 1.02
CA GLY A 80 2.18 13.67 0.95
C GLY A 80 3.07 13.36 -0.25
N LEU A 81 3.29 12.08 -0.58
CA LEU A 81 4.06 11.74 -1.77
C LEU A 81 3.27 11.97 -3.06
N ASP A 82 1.94 11.87 -3.04
CA ASP A 82 1.11 12.19 -4.22
C ASP A 82 1.24 13.65 -4.66
N VAL A 83 1.49 14.57 -3.73
CA VAL A 83 1.69 15.99 -4.07
C VAL A 83 3.06 16.24 -4.73
N ILE A 84 4.05 15.39 -4.42
CA ILE A 84 5.44 15.58 -4.84
C ILE A 84 5.74 14.79 -6.11
N PHE A 85 5.15 13.61 -6.25
CA PHE A 85 5.46 12.68 -7.32
C PHE A 85 4.56 12.89 -8.54
N PRO A 86 5.13 12.83 -9.76
CA PRO A 86 4.33 12.92 -10.96
C PRO A 86 3.37 11.74 -11.05
N ALA A 87 2.11 12.05 -11.34
CA ALA A 87 1.10 11.07 -11.68
C ALA A 87 1.14 10.80 -13.19
N GLY A 88 0.97 9.54 -13.58
CA GLY A 88 0.96 9.12 -14.97
C GLY A 88 0.94 7.60 -15.11
N GLU A 89 0.51 7.13 -16.28
CA GLU A 89 0.58 5.74 -16.71
C GLU A 89 1.82 5.47 -17.59
N ASP A 90 2.77 6.41 -17.60
CA ASP A 90 4.08 6.22 -18.19
C ASP A 90 5.03 5.51 -17.20
N PHE A 91 6.20 5.14 -17.68
CA PHE A 91 7.20 4.46 -16.86
C PHE A 91 7.59 5.27 -15.61
N VAL A 92 7.70 6.59 -15.74
CA VAL A 92 8.07 7.48 -14.63
C VAL A 92 6.97 7.52 -13.58
N GLY A 93 5.71 7.68 -13.98
CA GLY A 93 4.57 7.63 -13.06
C GLY A 93 4.45 6.30 -12.34
N PHE A 94 4.63 5.17 -13.03
CA PHE A 94 4.64 3.86 -12.39
C PHE A 94 5.83 3.64 -11.45
N PHE A 95 7.02 4.14 -11.79
CA PHE A 95 8.18 4.08 -10.90
C PHE A 95 7.91 4.82 -9.57
N PHE A 96 7.42 6.05 -9.62
CA PHE A 96 7.10 6.81 -8.40
C PHE A 96 5.94 6.20 -7.62
N ARG A 97 4.94 5.64 -8.31
CA ARG A 97 3.89 4.84 -7.68
C ARG A 97 4.48 3.65 -6.91
N TYR A 98 5.34 2.87 -7.55
CA TYR A 98 6.03 1.75 -6.91
C TYR A 98 6.79 2.18 -5.65
N VAL A 99 7.59 3.26 -5.75
CA VAL A 99 8.35 3.81 -4.62
C VAL A 99 7.42 4.24 -3.49
N ARG A 100 6.34 4.99 -3.79
CA ARG A 100 5.38 5.44 -2.79
C ARG A 100 4.76 4.28 -2.02
N TYR A 101 4.26 3.27 -2.73
CA TYR A 101 3.68 2.09 -2.09
C TYR A 101 4.72 1.24 -1.35
N GLY A 102 5.97 1.20 -1.85
CA GLY A 102 7.11 0.60 -1.15
C GLY A 102 7.43 1.29 0.18
N VAL A 103 7.47 2.62 0.19
CA VAL A 103 7.66 3.39 1.43
C VAL A 103 6.53 3.13 2.42
N VAL A 104 5.27 3.05 1.95
CA VAL A 104 4.12 2.71 2.79
C VAL A 104 4.26 1.30 3.39
N GLY A 105 4.58 0.29 2.59
CA GLY A 105 4.79 -1.08 3.07
C GLY A 105 5.94 -1.17 4.09
N PHE A 106 7.05 -0.48 3.81
CA PHE A 106 8.19 -0.41 4.74
C PHE A 106 7.82 0.31 6.04
N TRP A 107 7.04 1.39 5.97
CA TRP A 107 6.57 2.10 7.15
C TRP A 107 5.72 1.20 8.06
N ILE A 108 4.77 0.46 7.49
CA ILE A 108 3.87 -0.43 8.24
C ILE A 108 4.68 -1.50 9.00
N SER A 109 5.67 -2.09 8.34
CA SER A 109 6.43 -3.24 8.86
C SER A 109 7.63 -2.86 9.73
N ALA A 110 8.28 -1.72 9.48
CA ALA A 110 9.52 -1.33 10.16
C ALA A 110 9.53 0.11 10.67
N GLY A 111 9.08 1.07 9.85
CA GLY A 111 9.17 2.49 10.20
C GLY A 111 8.38 2.87 11.45
N ALA A 112 7.10 2.49 11.52
CA ALA A 112 6.26 2.73 12.68
C ALA A 112 6.75 1.97 13.94
N PRO A 113 7.07 0.66 13.88
CA PRO A 113 7.72 -0.06 14.98
C PRO A 113 8.98 0.62 15.51
N PHE A 114 9.84 1.12 14.63
CA PHE A 114 11.04 1.85 15.01
C PHE A 114 10.72 3.12 15.81
N LEU A 115 9.72 3.90 15.39
CA LEU A 115 9.24 5.04 16.17
C LEU A 115 8.66 4.62 17.52
N PHE A 116 7.96 3.49 17.60
CA PHE A 116 7.44 3.01 18.89
C PHE A 116 8.55 2.70 19.88
N PHE A 117 9.69 2.19 19.42
CA PHE A 117 10.87 2.05 20.27
C PHE A 117 11.44 3.39 20.70
N HIS A 118 11.53 4.36 19.78
CA HIS A 118 12.04 5.70 20.08
C HIS A 118 11.19 6.42 21.14
N PHE A 119 9.86 6.36 21.02
CA PHE A 119 8.92 6.96 21.98
C PHE A 119 8.60 6.05 23.19
N LYS A 120 9.34 4.95 23.39
CA LYS A 120 9.13 3.98 24.49
C LYS A 120 7.69 3.40 24.54
N LEU A 121 6.99 3.43 23.40
CA LEU A 121 5.68 2.83 23.22
C LEU A 121 5.78 1.31 23.08
N ALA A 122 6.93 0.77 22.68
CA ALA A 122 7.24 -0.66 22.65
C ALA A 122 8.57 -0.94 23.36
N ARG A 123 8.73 -2.14 23.92
CA ARG A 123 9.98 -2.59 24.55
C ARG A 123 10.96 -2.95 23.43
N GLN A 124 12.18 -2.39 23.47
CA GLN A 124 13.24 -2.81 22.55
C GLN A 124 13.58 -4.28 22.81
N PRO A 125 13.71 -5.09 21.75
CA PRO A 125 14.19 -6.45 21.92
C PRO A 125 15.61 -6.41 22.50
N LYS A 126 15.87 -7.27 23.48
CA LYS A 126 17.25 -7.52 23.93
C LYS A 126 17.92 -8.36 22.84
N MET A 127 19.03 -7.84 22.29
CA MET A 127 19.92 -8.63 21.44
C MET A 127 20.62 -9.70 22.26
#